data_AF-K0IMJ4-F1
#
_entry.id   AF-K0IMJ4-F1
#
_cell.length_a   1.000
_cell.length_b   1.000
_cell.length_c   1.000
_cell.angle_alpha   90.00
_cell.angle_beta   90.00
_cell.angle_gamma   90.00
#
_symmetry.space_group_name_H-M   'P 1'
#
loop_
_entity.id
_entity.type
_entity.pdbx_description
1 polymer ?
#
loop_
_entity_poly.entity_id
_entity_poly.type
_entity_poly.pdbx_seq_one_letter_code
_entity_poly.pdbx_strand_id
1 'polypeptide(L)' 'MKVRCPDCKGVAEMADDFTFVKCGNCSFDMTYGEYVKYIAYKDSRYRDILSDYK' A
#
# COMPACT_ATOMS: atom_id res chain seq x y z
N MET A 1 3.00 -12.01 -0.40
CA MET A 1 1.82 -11.66 -1.25
C MET A 1 2.17 -10.61 -2.32
N LYS A 2 1.40 -10.49 -3.41
CA LYS A 2 1.59 -9.46 -4.47
C LYS A 2 0.46 -8.44 -4.44
N VAL A 3 0.78 -7.16 -4.36
CA VAL A 3 -0.17 -6.04 -4.37
C VAL A 3 0.15 -5.08 -5.50
N ARG A 4 -0.76 -4.15 -5.80
CA ARG A 4 -0.52 -3.14 -6.83
C ARG A 4 0.19 -1.94 -6.23
N CYS A 5 1.28 -1.50 -6.86
CA CYS A 5 1.96 -0.28 -6.46
C CYS A 5 1.13 0.96 -6.85
N PRO A 6 0.83 1.87 -5.91
CA PRO A 6 0.06 3.09 -6.18
C PRO A 6 0.85 4.18 -6.92
N ASP A 7 2.19 4.09 -6.99
CA ASP A 7 3.03 5.02 -7.74
C ASP A 7 3.24 4.59 -9.18
N CYS A 8 3.88 3.44 -9.41
CA CYS A 8 4.23 3.00 -10.75
C CYS A 8 3.14 2.14 -11.42
N LYS A 9 2.02 1.87 -10.73
CA LYS A 9 0.94 0.96 -11.15
C LYS A 9 1.38 -0.49 -11.42
N GLY A 10 2.65 -0.82 -11.17
CA GLY A 10 3.24 -2.15 -11.31
C GLY A 10 2.92 -3.07 -10.13
N VAL A 11 3.63 -4.19 -10.07
CA VAL A 11 3.51 -5.17 -8.99
C VAL A 11 4.45 -4.78 -7.86
N ALA A 12 3.91 -4.67 -6.65
CA ALA A 12 4.67 -4.58 -5.42
C ALA A 12 4.55 -5.89 -4.64
N GLU A 13 5.61 -6.23 -3.93
CA GLU A 13 5.65 -7.37 -3.05
C GLU A 13 5.30 -6.90 -1.64
N MET A 14 4.49 -7.70 -0.98
CA MET A 14 4.04 -7.47 0.38
C MET A 14 4.47 -8.66 1.21
N ALA A 15 5.06 -8.37 2.37
CA ALA A 15 5.44 -9.37 3.35
C ALA A 15 4.22 -10.23 3.73
N ASP A 16 4.41 -11.53 3.85
CA ASP A 16 3.32 -12.46 4.19
C ASP A 16 2.78 -12.23 5.61
N ASP A 17 3.56 -11.59 6.48
CA ASP A 17 3.15 -11.16 7.82
C ASP A 17 2.42 -9.80 7.83
N PHE A 18 2.08 -9.24 6.66
CA PHE A 18 1.44 -7.93 6.53
C PHE A 18 2.19 -6.77 7.21
N THR A 19 3.50 -6.91 7.37
CA THR A 19 4.35 -5.93 8.06
C THR A 19 4.79 -4.80 7.13
N PHE A 20 5.20 -5.12 5.91
CA PHE A 20 5.71 -4.15 4.93
C PHE A 20 5.29 -4.43 3.50
N VAL A 21 5.25 -3.37 2.70
CA VAL A 21 4.96 -3.37 1.26
C VAL A 21 6.12 -2.68 0.55
N LYS A 22 6.75 -3.38 -0.39
CA LYS A 22 7.87 -2.89 -1.18
C LYS A 22 7.65 -3.14 -2.66
N CYS A 23 7.84 -2.12 -3.47
CA CYS A 23 7.86 -2.28 -4.92
C CYS A 23 9.29 -2.57 -5.40
N GLY A 24 9.46 -3.62 -6.21
CA GLY A 24 10.73 -3.87 -6.89
C GLY A 24 10.97 -2.99 -8.12
N ASN A 25 9.94 -2.26 -8.57
CA ASN A 25 9.97 -1.48 -9.83
C ASN A 25 10.10 0.04 -9.60
N CYS A 26 9.88 0.52 -8.37
CA CYS A 26 10.10 1.90 -7.97
C CYS A 26 10.56 1.95 -6.51
N SER A 27 11.02 3.10 -6.02
CA SER A 27 11.50 3.29 -4.64
C SER A 27 10.38 3.32 -3.58
N PHE A 28 9.31 2.56 -3.79
CA PHE A 28 8.17 2.50 -2.87
C PHE A 28 8.43 1.43 -1.82
N ASP A 29 8.66 1.85 -0.57
CA ASP A 29 8.93 1.00 0.59
C ASP A 29 8.26 1.65 1.80
N MET A 30 7.30 0.96 2.41
CA MET A 30 6.59 1.43 3.61
C MET A 30 5.90 0.28 4.33
N THR A 31 5.50 0.51 5.57
CA THR A 31 4.69 -0.48 6.31
C THR A 31 3.32 -0.67 5.69
N TYR A 32 2.66 -1.79 5.95
CA TYR A 32 1.30 -2.00 5.43
C TYR A 32 0.30 -0.93 5.93
N GLY A 33 0.42 -0.50 7.19
CA GLY A 33 -0.42 0.57 7.73
C GLY A 33 -0.21 1.91 7.02
N GLU A 34 1.03 2.25 6.71
CA GLU A 34 1.34 3.43 5.90
C GLU A 34 0.86 3.27 4.46
N TYR A 35 1.00 2.09 3.88
CA TYR A 35 0.48 1.77 2.55
C TYR A 35 -1.03 2.02 2.46
N VAL A 36 -1.81 1.49 3.42
CA VAL A 36 -3.26 1.69 3.46
C VAL A 36 -3.61 3.17 3.57
N LYS A 37 -2.90 3.92 4.43
CA LYS A 37 -3.10 5.37 4.52
C LYS A 37 -2.76 6.07 3.21
N TYR A 38 -1.63 5.72 2.61
CA TYR A 38 -1.15 6.30 1.36
C TYR A 38 -2.13 6.07 0.21
N ILE A 39 -2.64 4.84 0.02
CA ILE A 39 -3.64 4.56 -1.03
C ILE A 39 -4.96 5.29 -0.76
N ALA A 40 -5.38 5.43 0.50
CA ALA A 40 -6.61 6.12 0.87
C ALA A 40 -6.53 7.64 0.66
N TYR A 41 -5.34 8.23 0.85
CA TYR A 41 -5.10 9.62 0.49
C TYR A 41 -5.04 9.84 -1.03
N LYS A 42 -4.47 8.88 -1.76
CA LYS A 42 -4.23 9.01 -3.20
C LYS A 42 -5.46 8.68 -4.05
N ASP A 43 -6.32 7.78 -3.57
CA ASP A 43 -7.51 7.33 -4.27
C ASP A 43 -8.74 7.44 -3.36
N SER A 44 -9.68 8.30 -3.74
CA SER A 44 -10.87 8.60 -2.94
C SER A 44 -11.75 7.37 -2.69
N ARG A 45 -11.63 6.33 -3.53
CA ARG A 45 -12.35 5.06 -3.40
C ARG A 45 -11.93 4.25 -2.17
N TYR A 46 -10.78 4.57 -1.59
CA TYR A 46 -10.23 3.89 -0.43
C TYR A 46 -10.27 4.76 0.84
N ARG A 47 -10.93 5.93 0.79
CA ARG A 47 -11.10 6.79 1.97
C ARG A 47 -11.87 6.10 3.10
N ASP A 48 -12.79 5.21 2.75
CA ASP A 48 -13.61 4.49 3.73
C ASP A 48 -12.78 3.51 4.59
N ILE A 49 -11.64 3.01 4.06
CA ILE A 49 -10.77 2.07 4.79
C ILE A 49 -10.02 2.76 5.95
N LEU A 50 -9.84 4.09 5.89
CA LEU A 50 -9.20 4.84 6.99
C LEU A 50 -10.01 4.82 8.28
N SER A 51 -11.31 4.54 8.20
CA SER A 51 -12.18 4.46 9.38
C SER A 51 -11.88 3.22 10.23
N ASP A 52 -11.39 2.14 9.60
CA ASP A 52 -11.07 0.85 10.23
C ASP A 52 -9.66 0.82 10.85
N TYR A 53 -8.76 1.74 10.48
CA TYR A 53 -7.38 1.81 10.97
C TYR A 53 -7.19 2.85 12.08
N LYS A 54 -8.13 2.89 13.04
CA LYS A 54 -8.18 3.88 14.13
C LYS A 54 -7.36 3.48 15.36
#